data_AF-A0A255YZM2-F1
#
_entry.id   AF-A0A255YZM2-F1
#
_cell.length_a   1.000
_cell.length_b   1.000
_cell.length_c   1.000
_cell.angle_alpha   90.00
_cell.angle_beta   90.00
_cell.angle_gamma   90.00
#
_symmetry.space_group_name_H-M   'P 1'
#
loop_
_entity.id
_entity.type
_entity.pdbx_description
1 polymer ?
#
loop_
_entity_poly.entity_id
_entity_poly.type
_entity_poly.pdbx_seq_one_letter_code
_entity_poly.pdbx_strand_id
1 'polypeptide(L)'
;MVPNDTIHGACSWRSARQAVCHHAFHTGFVEAMSDKPFDYAALDAMTEYEQHRYENGRELAWECRQARLIIRWTRRDAVPRALRDFITSRALRRRAGLPRTDPYRAR
;
A
#
# COMPACT_ATOMS: atom_id res chain seq x y z
N MET A 1 -17.22 -7.91 -0.28
CA MET A 1 -15.76 -7.77 -0.05
C MET A 1 -15.52 -8.04 1.42
N VAL A 2 -14.90 -9.18 1.75
CA VAL A 2 -14.56 -9.52 3.14
C VAL A 2 -13.46 -8.55 3.57
N PRO A 3 -13.56 -7.89 4.74
CA PRO A 3 -12.46 -7.08 5.25
C PRO A 3 -11.20 -7.93 5.28
N ASN A 4 -10.07 -7.36 4.88
CA ASN A 4 -8.79 -8.03 4.74
C ASN A 4 -8.15 -8.38 6.11
N ASP A 5 -8.97 -8.73 7.10
CA ASP A 5 -8.62 -8.91 8.51
C ASP A 5 -7.86 -10.22 8.78
N THR A 6 -7.88 -11.16 7.82
CA THR A 6 -7.18 -12.46 7.91
C THR A 6 -5.83 -12.49 7.20
N ILE A 7 -5.48 -11.50 6.37
CA ILE A 7 -4.17 -11.44 5.74
C ILE A 7 -3.18 -10.76 6.68
N HIS A 8 -2.29 -11.54 7.30
CA HIS A 8 -1.19 -11.02 8.09
C HIS A 8 -0.28 -10.14 7.22
N GLY A 9 -0.33 -8.82 7.43
CA GLY A 9 0.54 -7.88 6.74
C GLY A 9 2.03 -8.09 7.07
N ALA A 10 2.92 -7.53 6.26
CA ALA A 10 4.37 -7.73 6.43
C ALA A 10 4.91 -7.21 7.78
N CYS A 11 5.75 -8.00 8.45
CA CYS A 11 6.44 -7.66 9.71
C CYS A 11 7.91 -7.23 9.52
N SER A 12 8.39 -7.15 8.28
CA SER A 12 9.71 -6.62 7.93
C SER A 12 9.72 -5.99 6.54
N TRP A 13 10.71 -5.14 6.25
CA TRP A 13 10.95 -4.63 4.90
C TRP A 13 11.17 -5.76 3.88
N ARG A 14 11.93 -6.79 4.25
CA ARG A 14 12.22 -7.93 3.36
C ARG A 14 10.93 -8.62 2.91
N SER A 15 10.01 -8.85 3.83
CA SER A 15 8.69 -9.44 3.54
C SER A 15 7.81 -8.48 2.72
N ALA A 16 7.83 -7.18 3.03
CA ALA A 16 7.02 -6.18 2.31
C ALA A 16 7.50 -5.95 0.87
N ARG A 17 8.82 -6.03 0.61
CA ARG A 17 9.44 -5.67 -0.67
C ARG A 17 8.83 -6.42 -1.85
N GLN A 18 8.49 -7.69 -1.71
CA GLN A 18 7.88 -8.48 -2.78
C GLN A 18 6.53 -7.90 -3.22
N ALA A 19 5.71 -7.47 -2.27
CA ALA A 19 4.43 -6.82 -2.55
C ALA A 19 4.64 -5.44 -3.18
N VAL A 20 5.55 -4.65 -2.60
CA VAL A 20 5.81 -3.25 -3.00
C VAL A 20 6.35 -3.17 -4.43
N CYS A 21 7.23 -4.08 -4.83
CA CYS A 21 7.79 -4.09 -6.18
C CYS A 21 6.82 -4.66 -7.24
N HIS A 22 5.63 -5.13 -6.85
CA HIS A 22 4.63 -5.63 -7.80
C HIS A 22 4.08 -4.48 -8.65
N HIS A 23 3.81 -4.76 -9.94
CA HIS A 23 3.34 -3.74 -10.87
C HIS A 23 1.98 -3.15 -10.42
N ALA A 24 1.00 -4.00 -10.08
CA ALA A 24 -0.31 -3.56 -9.61
C ALA A 24 -0.23 -2.71 -8.33
N PHE A 25 0.69 -3.04 -7.41
CA PHE A 25 0.94 -2.24 -6.21
C PHE A 25 1.44 -0.84 -6.57
N HIS A 26 2.43 -0.76 -7.47
CA HIS A 26 2.98 0.50 -7.93
C HIS A 26 1.91 1.36 -8.61
N THR A 27 1.09 0.76 -9.49
CA THR A 27 -0.05 1.43 -10.13
C THR A 27 -1.00 2.01 -9.10
N GLY A 28 -1.51 1.20 -8.16
CA GLY A 28 -2.43 1.67 -7.14
C GLY A 28 -1.85 2.80 -6.29
N PHE A 29 -0.58 2.68 -5.88
CA PHE A 29 0.09 3.72 -5.12
C PHE A 29 0.17 5.05 -5.89
N VAL A 30 0.63 5.02 -7.15
CA VAL A 30 0.80 6.22 -7.97
C VAL A 30 -0.54 6.89 -8.24
N GLU A 31 -1.57 6.12 -8.54
CA GLU A 31 -2.91 6.66 -8.81
C GLU A 31 -3.51 7.33 -7.58
N ALA A 32 -3.45 6.69 -6.40
CA ALA A 32 -3.94 7.26 -5.16
C ALA A 32 -3.13 8.49 -4.71
N MET A 33 -1.80 8.48 -4.89
CA MET A 33 -0.98 9.67 -4.63
C MET A 33 -1.33 10.83 -5.57
N SER A 34 -1.82 10.54 -6.78
CA SER A 34 -2.22 11.54 -7.77
C SER A 34 -3.70 11.93 -7.68
N ASP A 35 -4.39 11.57 -6.58
CA ASP A 35 -5.83 11.82 -6.38
C ASP A 35 -6.74 11.24 -7.48
N LYS A 36 -6.27 10.21 -8.19
CA LYS A 36 -7.15 9.50 -9.13
C LYS A 36 -8.17 8.68 -8.35
N PRO A 37 -9.45 8.68 -8.77
CA PRO A 37 -10.47 7.83 -8.16
C PRO A 37 -10.14 6.35 -8.33
N PHE A 38 -10.88 5.51 -7.61
CA PHE A 38 -10.77 4.06 -7.75
C PHE A 38 -11.43 3.63 -9.06
N ASP A 39 -10.66 3.03 -9.98
CA ASP A 39 -11.16 2.53 -11.26
C ASP A 39 -11.62 1.06 -11.10
N TYR A 40 -12.93 0.85 -10.95
CA TYR A 40 -13.52 -0.47 -10.80
C TYR A 40 -13.46 -1.29 -12.09
N ALA A 41 -13.54 -0.65 -13.26
CA ALA A 41 -13.46 -1.36 -14.53
C ALA A 41 -12.05 -1.92 -14.76
N ALA A 42 -11.02 -1.15 -14.40
CA ALA A 42 -9.64 -1.63 -14.41
C ALA A 42 -9.43 -2.76 -13.37
N LEU A 43 -10.06 -2.68 -12.20
CA LEU A 43 -9.98 -3.71 -11.17
C LEU A 43 -10.58 -5.05 -11.63
N ASP A 44 -11.73 -5.03 -12.31
CA ASP A 44 -12.41 -6.24 -12.80
C ASP A 44 -11.60 -6.99 -13.87
N ALA A 45 -10.69 -6.29 -14.56
CA ALA A 45 -9.77 -6.90 -15.52
C ALA A 45 -8.53 -7.55 -14.86
N MET A 46 -8.29 -7.31 -13.56
CA MET A 46 -7.15 -7.85 -12.82
C MET A 46 -7.47 -9.22 -12.19
N THR A 47 -6.46 -10.06 -12.04
CA THR A 47 -6.56 -11.26 -11.19
C THR A 47 -6.80 -10.87 -9.73
N GLU A 48 -7.40 -11.74 -8.93
CA GLU A 48 -7.62 -11.49 -7.49
C GLU A 48 -6.31 -11.11 -6.75
N TYR A 49 -5.20 -11.76 -7.11
CA TYR A 49 -3.89 -11.42 -6.57
C TYR A 49 -3.46 -9.98 -6.94
N GLU A 50 -3.67 -9.56 -8.18
CA GLU A 50 -3.39 -8.20 -8.63
C GLU A 50 -4.30 -7.17 -7.97
N GLN A 51 -5.58 -7.48 -7.81
CA GLN A 51 -6.54 -6.63 -7.09
C GLN A 51 -6.04 -6.36 -5.66
N HIS A 52 -5.68 -7.42 -4.92
CA HIS A 52 -5.09 -7.27 -3.59
C HIS A 52 -3.81 -6.42 -3.60
N ARG A 53 -2.94 -6.57 -4.61
CA ARG A 53 -1.73 -5.74 -4.72
C ARG A 53 -2.05 -4.29 -5.01
N TYR A 54 -2.98 -4.02 -5.91
CA TYR A 54 -3.44 -2.69 -6.26
C TYR A 54 -4.06 -1.98 -5.06
N GLU A 55 -4.98 -2.63 -4.35
CA GLU A 55 -5.61 -2.10 -3.13
C GLU A 55 -4.58 -1.80 -2.03
N ASN A 56 -3.62 -2.70 -1.79
CA ASN A 56 -2.53 -2.47 -0.86
C ASN A 56 -1.70 -1.22 -1.22
N GLY A 57 -1.46 -0.99 -2.52
CA GLY A 57 -0.78 0.20 -3.02
C GLY A 57 -1.56 1.47 -2.70
N ARG A 58 -2.87 1.47 -2.95
CA ARG A 58 -3.75 2.60 -2.64
C ARG A 58 -3.84 2.87 -1.14
N GLU A 59 -4.04 1.84 -0.32
CA GLU A 59 -4.08 1.96 1.15
C GLU A 59 -2.80 2.63 1.67
N LEU A 60 -1.63 2.17 1.20
CA LEU A 60 -0.37 2.74 1.63
C LEU A 60 -0.18 4.19 1.18
N ALA A 61 -0.65 4.56 -0.02
CA ALA A 61 -0.65 5.94 -0.47
C ALA A 61 -1.52 6.83 0.43
N TRP A 62 -2.70 6.35 0.83
CA TRP A 62 -3.55 7.06 1.79
C TRP A 62 -2.89 7.25 3.15
N GLU A 63 -2.27 6.20 3.70
CA GLU A 63 -1.50 6.32 4.94
C GLU A 63 -0.36 7.34 4.82
N CYS A 64 0.36 7.36 3.68
CA CYS A 64 1.41 8.36 3.42
C CYS A 64 0.83 9.79 3.39
N ARG A 65 -0.30 10.00 2.72
CA ARG A 65 -0.98 11.30 2.67
C ARG A 65 -1.46 11.76 4.04
N GLN A 66 -2.02 10.88 4.86
CA GLN A 66 -2.40 11.18 6.25
C GLN A 66 -1.18 11.57 7.10
N ALA A 67 -0.04 10.93 6.85
CA ALA A 67 1.25 11.29 7.44
C ALA A 67 1.91 12.54 6.81
N ARG A 68 1.22 13.22 5.87
CA ARG A 68 1.70 14.39 5.11
C ARG A 68 3.01 14.12 4.34
N LEU A 69 3.21 12.88 3.90
CA LEU A 69 4.35 12.49 3.07
C LEU A 69 3.99 12.64 1.58
N ILE A 70 4.73 13.50 0.87
CA ILE A 70 4.65 13.62 -0.58
C ILE A 70 5.73 12.72 -1.19
N ILE A 71 5.31 11.60 -1.77
CA ILE A 71 6.22 10.60 -2.35
C ILE A 71 6.07 10.58 -3.86
N ARG A 72 7.13 10.99 -4.56
CA ARG A 72 7.25 10.83 -6.02
C ARG A 72 7.94 9.50 -6.32
N TRP A 73 7.21 8.56 -6.92
CA TRP A 73 7.72 7.23 -7.23
C TRP A 73 7.52 6.88 -8.71
N THR A 74 8.52 7.21 -9.54
CA THR A 74 8.40 7.13 -11.00
C THR A 74 8.62 5.73 -11.57
N ARG A 75 9.50 4.93 -10.97
CA ARG A 75 9.81 3.57 -11.42
C ARG A 75 9.62 2.54 -10.31
N ARG A 76 8.85 1.48 -10.58
CA ARG A 76 8.49 0.43 -9.60
C ARG A 76 9.69 -0.24 -8.91
N ASP A 77 10.82 -0.36 -9.62
CA ASP A 77 12.04 -1.00 -9.13
C ASP A 77 12.87 -0.08 -8.22
N ALA A 78 12.67 1.23 -8.31
CA ALA A 78 13.37 2.25 -7.54
C ALA A 78 12.48 2.80 -6.42
N VAL A 79 12.22 1.97 -5.39
CA VAL A 79 11.42 2.38 -4.22
C VAL A 79 12.08 3.57 -3.50
N PRO A 80 11.41 4.73 -3.37
CA PRO A 80 11.98 5.90 -2.70
C PRO A 80 12.31 5.60 -1.24
N ARG A 81 13.41 6.19 -0.74
CA ARG A 81 13.86 5.97 0.64
C ARG A 81 12.77 6.30 1.67
N ALA A 82 12.09 7.44 1.51
CA ALA A 82 11.00 7.85 2.39
C ALA A 82 9.88 6.80 2.45
N LEU A 83 9.52 6.20 1.31
CA LEU A 83 8.51 5.14 1.24
C LEU A 83 8.99 3.87 1.94
N ARG A 84 10.24 3.47 1.71
CA ARG A 84 10.86 2.33 2.37
C ARG A 84 10.89 2.51 3.89
N ASP A 85 11.27 3.69 4.36
CA ASP A 85 11.36 3.99 5.80
C ASP A 85 9.97 3.98 6.44
N PHE A 86 8.96 4.54 5.77
CA PHE A 86 7.56 4.48 6.19
C PHE A 86 7.06 3.04 6.32
N ILE A 87 7.24 2.22 5.28
CA ILE A 87 6.86 0.80 5.27
C ILE A 87 7.58 0.02 6.36
N THR A 88 8.86 0.32 6.58
CA THR A 88 9.66 -0.32 7.63
C THR A 88 9.10 0.00 9.01
N SER A 89 8.76 1.26 9.28
CA SER A 89 8.09 1.67 10.52
C SER A 89 6.74 0.97 10.70
N ARG A 90 5.90 0.94 9.66
CA ARG A 90 4.62 0.22 9.64
C ARG A 90 4.79 -1.27 9.98
N ALA A 91 5.80 -1.91 9.41
CA ALA A 91 6.10 -3.32 9.64
C ALA A 91 6.60 -3.59 11.08
N LEU A 92 7.42 -2.70 11.64
CA LEU A 92 7.87 -2.79 13.03
C LEU A 92 6.72 -2.63 14.03
N ARG A 93 5.80 -1.69 13.79
CA ARG A 93 4.58 -1.53 14.61
C ARG A 93 3.74 -2.80 14.62
N ARG A 94 3.54 -3.41 13.45
CA ARG A 94 2.84 -4.70 13.33
C ARG A 94 3.56 -5.81 14.09
N ARG A 95 4.89 -5.90 13.97
CA ARG A 95 5.70 -6.88 14.72
C ARG A 95 5.54 -6.71 16.23
N ALA A 96 5.34 -5.49 16.71
CA ALA A 96 5.08 -5.18 18.11
C ALA A 96 3.62 -5.42 18.54
N GLY A 97 2.75 -5.95 17.66
CA GLY A 97 1.34 -6.22 17.96
C GLY A 97 0.47 -4.96 18.06
N LEU A 98 0.94 -3.82 17.56
CA LEU A 98 0.16 -2.58 17.59
C LEU A 98 -0.99 -2.63 16.56
N PRO A 99 -2.15 -2.01 16.86
CA PRO A 99 -3.29 -2.01 15.97
C PRO A 99 -2.96 -1.35 14.62
N ARG A 100 -3.56 -1.89 13.55
CA ARG A 100 -3.49 -1.28 12.21
C ARG A 100 -4.21 0.07 12.24
N THR A 101 -3.56 1.10 11.72
CA THR A 101 -4.27 2.33 11.34
C THR A 101 -5.01 2.04 10.04
N ASP A 102 -6.34 2.00 10.08
CA ASP A 102 -7.14 1.87 8.87
C ASP A 102 -7.33 3.26 8.24
N PRO A 103 -6.74 3.54 7.06
CA PRO A 103 -6.85 4.87 6.46
C PRO A 103 -8.27 5.18 5.95
N TYR A 104 -9.14 4.18 5.82
CA TYR A 104 -10.51 4.34 5.34
C TYR A 104 -11.53 4.48 6.47
N ARG A 105 -11.14 4.23 7.73
CA ARG A 105 -11.97 4.61 8.88
C ARG A 105 -11.89 6.13 9.03
N ALA A 106 -12.96 6.81 8.64
CA ALA A 106 -13.15 8.22 8.93
C ALA A 106 -12.93 8.48 10.43
N ARG A 107 -12.17 9.54 10.75
CA ARG A 107 -12.19 10.14 12.09
C ARG A 107 -13.47 10.93 12.27
#